data_AF-A0A6I2ZRL6-F1
#
_entry.id   AF-A0A6I2ZRL6-F1
#
_cell.length_a   1.000
_cell.length_b   1.000
_cell.length_c   1.000
_cell.angle_alpha   90.00
_cell.angle_beta   90.00
_cell.angle_gamma   90.00
#
_symmetry.space_group_name_H-M   'P 1'
#
loop_
_entity.id
_entity.type
_entity.pdbx_description
1 polymer ?
#
loop_
_entity_poly.entity_id
_entity_poly.type
_entity_poly.pdbx_seq_one_letter_code
_entity_poly.pdbx_strand_id
1 'polypeptide(L)' 'MDITESVPLEVEEFLSWLLAERGRSQNTLQAYRRDLMSYCEWLLEQKTDLHRVQLA' A
#
# COMPACT_ATOMS: atom_id res chain seq x y z
N MET A 1 16.46 -13.29 1.61
CA MET A 1 16.00 -11.90 1.39
C MET A 1 14.56 -12.03 1.00
N ASP A 2 13.69 -12.13 2.01
CA ASP A 2 12.26 -12.29 1.83
C ASP A 2 11.69 -10.99 1.26
N ILE A 3 11.15 -11.07 0.05
CA ILE A 3 10.60 -9.93 -0.69
C ILE A 3 9.26 -9.46 -0.06
N THR A 4 8.82 -10.12 1.02
CA THR A 4 7.55 -9.89 1.72
C THR A 4 7.60 -8.83 2.82
N GLU A 5 8.78 -8.30 3.18
CA GLU A 5 8.90 -7.31 4.27
C GLU A 5 8.91 -5.84 3.82
N SER A 6 9.00 -5.58 2.51
CA SER A 6 9.00 -4.21 1.98
C SER A 6 7.59 -3.77 1.60
N VAL A 7 7.19 -2.56 2.02
CA VAL A 7 5.95 -1.93 1.55
C VAL A 7 6.04 -1.77 0.01
N PRO A 8 4.99 -2.10 -0.76
CA PRO A 8 4.97 -1.85 -2.20
C PRO A 8 5.19 -0.37 -2.53
N LEU A 9 5.96 -0.08 -3.58
CA LEU A 9 6.35 1.30 -3.94
C LEU A 9 5.12 2.20 -4.15
N GLU A 10 4.10 1.69 -4.83
CA GLU A 10 2.86 2.42 -5.10
C GLU A 10 2.14 2.82 -3.81
N VAL A 11 2.20 1.98 -2.77
CA VAL A 11 1.64 2.27 -1.45
C VAL A 11 2.46 3.35 -0.76
N GLU A 12 3.79 3.28 -0.83
CA GLU A 12 4.67 4.31 -0.26
C GLU A 12 4.47 5.67 -0.92
N GLU A 13 4.37 5.72 -2.25
CA GLU A 13 4.12 6.93 -3.03
C GLU A 13 2.76 7.55 -2.68
N PHE A 14 1.71 6.73 -2.60
CA PHE A 14 0.38 7.19 -2.22
C PHE A 14 0.34 7.78 -0.80
N LEU A 15 0.94 7.10 0.18
CA LEU A 15 0.99 7.59 1.55
C LEU A 15 1.83 8.87 1.67
N SER A 16 2.92 8.97 0.91
CA SER A 16 3.76 10.18 0.84
C SER A 16 2.98 11.35 0.25
N TRP A 17 2.19 11.11 -0.80
CA TRP A 17 1.28 12.12 -1.36
C TRP A 17 0.19 12.54 -0.37
N LEU A 18 -0.43 11.61 0.36
CA LEU A 18 -1.42 11.94 1.39
C LEU A 18 -0.84 12.81 2.52
N LEU A 19 0.43 12.60 2.86
CA LEU A 19 1.13 13.45 3.82
C LEU A 19 1.36 14.85 3.24
N ALA A 20 1.98 14.94 2.05
CA ALA A 20 2.40 16.20 1.46
C ALA A 20 1.22 17.08 0.98
N GLU A 21 0.24 16.48 0.28
CA GLU A 21 -0.82 17.20 -0.41
C GLU A 21 -2.09 17.32 0.44
N ARG A 22 -2.34 16.34 1.32
CA ARG A 22 -3.58 16.29 2.12
C ARG A 22 -3.35 16.49 3.61
N GLY A 23 -2.11 16.66 4.05
CA GLY A 23 -1.75 16.91 5.45
C GLY A 23 -2.30 15.85 6.41
N ARG A 24 -2.41 14.60 5.98
CA ARG A 24 -3.02 13.54 6.80
C ARG A 24 -2.17 13.27 8.04
N SER A 25 -2.83 13.03 9.16
CA SER A 25 -2.16 12.73 10.42
C SER A 25 -1.35 11.43 10.32
N GLN A 26 -0.26 11.35 11.08
CA GLN A 26 0.58 10.14 11.16
C GLN A 26 -0.22 8.90 11.57
N ASN A 27 -1.20 9.05 12.47
CA ASN A 27 -2.06 7.95 12.90
C ASN A 27 -2.93 7.42 11.76
N THR A 28 -3.48 8.32 10.94
CA THR A 28 -4.24 7.96 9.74
C THR A 28 -3.36 7.27 8.71
N LEU A 29 -2.16 7.79 8.45
CA LEU A 29 -1.22 7.18 7.51
C LEU A 29 -0.77 5.79 7.94
N GLN A 30 -0.54 5.58 9.24
CA GLN A 30 -0.22 4.25 9.77
C GLN A 30 -1.39 3.26 9.66
N ALA A 31 -2.62 3.72 9.89
CA ALA A 31 -3.81 2.88 9.67
C ALA A 31 -3.90 2.46 8.20
N TYR A 32 -3.82 3.43 7.27
CA TYR A 32 -3.86 3.13 5.83
C TYR A 32 -2.71 2.23 5.39
N ARG A 33 -1.50 2.40 5.93
CA ARG A 33 -0.39 1.48 5.64
C ARG A 33 -0.74 0.05 6.00
N ARG A 34 -1.27 -0.18 7.21
CA ARG A 34 -1.66 -1.54 7.63
C ARG A 34 -2.74 -2.11 6.72
N ASP A 35 -3.79 -1.33 6.44
CA ASP A 35 -4.90 -1.77 5.61
C ASP A 35 -4.46 -2.10 4.17
N LEU A 36 -3.61 -1.27 3.59
CA LEU A 36 -3.07 -1.47 2.24
C LEU A 36 -2.11 -2.66 2.18
N MET A 37 -1.29 -2.88 3.21
CA MET A 37 -0.44 -4.06 3.30
C MET A 37 -1.29 -5.35 3.33
N SER A 38 -2.31 -5.41 4.19
CA SER A 38 -3.22 -6.56 4.25
C SER A 38 -3.97 -6.77 2.93
N TYR A 39 -4.34 -5.70 2.22
CA TYR A 39 -4.92 -5.83 0.89
C TYR A 39 -3.92 -6.41 -0.13
N CYS A 40 -2.66 -5.97 -0.11
CA CYS A 40 -1.62 -6.50 -0.99
C CYS A 40 -1.34 -7.98 -0.71
N GLU A 41 -1.28 -8.38 0.55
CA GLU A 41 -1.16 -9.78 0.95
C GLU A 41 -2.34 -10.61 0.40
N TRP A 42 -3.57 -10.11 0.55
CA TRP A 42 -4.75 -10.76 -0.01
C TRP A 42 -4.68 -10.89 -1.54
N LEU A 43 -4.21 -9.87 -2.26
CA LEU A 43 -4.02 -9.95 -3.72
C LEU A 43 -3.01 -11.03 -4.10
N LEU A 44 -1.91 -11.16 -3.36
CA LEU A 44 -0.92 -12.22 -3.58
C LEU A 44 -1.54 -13.61 -3.39
N GLU A 45 -2.40 -13.80 -2.39
CA GLU A 45 -3.16 -15.05 -2.21
C GLU A 45 -4.07 -15.34 -3.41
N GLN A 46 -4.65 -14.30 -4.01
CA GLN A 46 -5.46 -14.42 -5.23
C GLN A 46 -4.62 -14.59 -6.51
N LYS A 47 -3.29 -14.69 -6.40
CA LYS A 47 -2.34 -14.76 -7.53
C LYS A 47 -2.47 -13.55 -8.47
N THR A 48 -2.72 -12.39 -7.88
CA THR A 48 -2.74 -11.09 -8.56
C THR A 48 -1.89 -10.07 -7.78
N ASP A 49 -1.81 -8.85 -8.28
CA ASP A 49 -1.04 -7.75 -7.68
C ASP A 49 -1.72 -6.39 -7.95
N LEU A 50 -1.18 -5.33 -7.37
CA LEU A 50 -1.68 -3.96 -7.54
C LEU A 50 -1.70 -3.52 -9.01
N HIS A 51 -0.66 -3.86 -9.77
CA HIS A 51 -0.55 -3.48 -11.18
C HIS A 51 -1.69 -4.09 -12.01
N ARG A 52 -2.03 -5.35 -11.77
CA ARG A 52 -3.14 -6.02 -12.47
C ARG A 52 -4.50 -5.42 -12.14
N VAL A 53 -4.77 -5.09 -10.88
CA VAL A 53 -6.09 -4.52 -10.50
C VAL A 53 -6.26 -3.08 -10.97
N GLN A 54 -5.17 -2.33 -11.16
CA GLN A 54 -5.22 -0.96 -11.69
C GLN A 54 -5.52 -0.90 -13.20
N LEU A 55 -5.33 -2.01 -13.92
CA LEU A 55 -5.60 -2.14 -15.36
C LEU A 55 -6.98 -2.72 -15.68
N ALA A 56 -7.77 -3.10 -14.66
CA ALA A 56 -9.12 -3.65 -14.80
C ALA A 56 -10.19 -2.56 -14.63
#